data_AF-A0AAW0NDT4-F1
#
_entry.id   AF-A0AAW0NDT4-F1
#
_cell.length_a   1.000
_cell.length_b   1.000
_cell.length_c   1.000
_cell.angle_alpha   90.00
_cell.angle_beta   90.00
_cell.angle_gamma   90.00
#
_symmetry.space_group_name_H-M   'P 1'
#
loop_
_entity.id
_entity.type
_entity.pdbx_description
1 polymer ?
#
loop_
_entity_poly.entity_id
_entity_poly.type
_entity_poly.pdbx_seq_one_letter_code
_entity_poly.pdbx_strand_id
1 'polypeptide(L)'
;MQAISAEDEKLALTMFLPLAERMVEKMVKEEKIEAEAEVQLYYMILERLGKCEEALKVIKGPLGEKLTSEFHSRENKCLKLYQRLQRWPECNALAHKLLLKNPDEWQCYGFYFNSLFHILDQSWCPPEEGEQYVLIKRSLLRGPVHHTVAEVARFVEGRIESEDSKESHALRGPYLARLELIHRLRERGSSDESLLGDPLELMVQFFAKFGDKPCCITDLKIYLHLLSSEQHVQFINRLSEAVPLAEPGEEYAFPVDTKALQRHLCLCQLSRALGLHHSLDVDGKLKLISELKARYHHGLIFGKNALKTELQFSDMYCLMAAHVYIDLWLETEDENMVWCCLGLLQEGLSHSSSNAQFKLLLLLLYCRLGAFEPVVDLYSSLDAKHVQHDTIGFLLTRYAESLGQFAAASQACNFSLRFFHSNQKDTSEYIIQAYKYGAFEKIPEFIALRNSVLSLEDSVKAMSLTVEEDDIPWNNLRDNRDLTVFTCWDPKDRQLSEENRHQSLEEESVWLKMRSLTLRLIASFSKPWAHTSTHNSALASETMYPLLGPPSTRLSAALSCGSCQCQSAAFQLAVHLQDLESVGLEESTELQAQICNGFQSLTVQLQEMLNKCFGLAQKRDW
;
A
#
# COMPACT_ATOMS: atom_id res chain seq x y z
N MET A 1 -20.85 1.51 20.62
CA MET A 1 -21.38 2.32 19.50
C MET A 1 -21.46 3.78 19.84
N GLN A 2 -22.33 4.21 20.77
CA GLN A 2 -22.43 5.63 21.13
C GLN A 2 -21.09 6.27 21.49
N ALA A 3 -20.24 5.57 22.25
CA ALA A 3 -18.88 6.01 22.53
C ALA A 3 -17.92 6.04 21.32
N ILE A 4 -18.17 5.21 20.31
CA ILE A 4 -17.31 5.08 19.11
C ILE A 4 -17.72 6.11 18.05
N SER A 5 -19.01 6.44 17.98
CA SER A 5 -19.59 7.38 17.03
C SER A 5 -19.82 8.78 17.63
N ALA A 6 -19.38 9.03 18.85
CA ALA A 6 -19.49 10.35 19.46
C ALA A 6 -18.46 11.28 18.82
N GLU A 7 -18.91 12.43 18.32
CA GLU A 7 -18.03 13.50 17.84
C GLU A 7 -17.21 14.10 18.98
N ASP A 8 -17.78 14.14 20.20
CA ASP A 8 -17.09 14.56 21.42
C ASP A 8 -16.47 13.35 22.14
N GLU A 9 -15.15 13.21 21.99
CA GLU A 9 -14.35 12.18 22.67
C GLU A 9 -14.48 12.28 24.20
N LYS A 10 -14.68 13.50 24.75
CA LYS A 10 -14.86 13.70 26.18
C LYS A 10 -16.15 13.07 26.67
N LEU A 11 -17.24 13.18 25.92
CA LEU A 11 -18.52 12.54 26.23
C LEU A 11 -18.41 11.01 26.19
N ALA A 12 -17.68 10.47 25.21
CA ALA A 12 -17.40 9.04 25.11
C ALA A 12 -16.67 8.50 26.36
N LEU A 13 -15.61 9.19 26.79
CA LEU A 13 -14.75 8.77 27.90
C LEU A 13 -15.38 9.02 29.28
N THR A 14 -16.18 10.09 29.44
CA THR A 14 -16.71 10.47 30.76
C THR A 14 -18.09 9.92 31.06
N MET A 15 -18.88 9.56 30.05
CA MET A 15 -20.27 9.13 30.25
C MET A 15 -20.56 7.76 29.66
N PHE A 16 -20.32 7.55 28.36
CA PHE A 16 -20.75 6.33 27.68
C PHE A 16 -19.93 5.10 28.08
N LEU A 17 -18.60 5.18 28.03
CA LEU A 17 -17.73 4.04 28.39
C LEU A 17 -17.81 3.67 29.88
N PRO A 18 -17.82 4.63 30.85
CA PRO A 18 -17.97 4.28 32.27
C PRO A 18 -19.35 3.68 32.62
N LEU A 19 -20.41 4.06 31.88
CA LEU A 19 -21.71 3.41 32.03
C LEU A 19 -21.65 1.96 31.52
N ALA A 20 -21.07 1.73 30.34
CA ALA A 20 -20.91 0.40 29.77
C ALA A 20 -20.07 -0.51 30.68
N GLU A 21 -18.98 0.01 31.24
CA GLU A 21 -18.16 -0.70 32.22
C GLU A 21 -18.99 -1.15 33.43
N ARG A 22 -19.71 -0.22 34.09
CA ARG A 22 -20.54 -0.57 35.26
C ARG A 22 -21.61 -1.61 34.95
N MET A 23 -22.18 -1.58 33.75
CA MET A 23 -23.15 -2.59 33.31
C MET A 23 -22.50 -3.98 33.20
N VAL A 24 -21.32 -4.06 32.59
CA VAL A 24 -20.57 -5.31 32.42
C VAL A 24 -20.04 -5.81 33.76
N GLU A 25 -19.50 -4.94 34.62
CA GLU A 25 -19.06 -5.30 35.97
C GLU A 25 -20.18 -5.88 36.83
N LYS A 26 -21.41 -5.36 36.69
CA LYS A 26 -22.59 -5.94 37.35
C LYS A 26 -22.82 -7.38 36.88
N MET A 27 -22.71 -7.65 35.58
CA MET A 27 -22.83 -9.00 35.04
C MET A 27 -21.69 -9.92 35.50
N VAL A 28 -20.46 -9.40 35.65
CA VAL A 28 -19.34 -10.15 36.24
C VAL A 28 -19.65 -10.54 37.68
N LYS A 29 -20.14 -9.60 38.51
CA LYS A 29 -20.49 -9.84 39.92
C LYS A 29 -21.64 -10.83 40.10
N GLU A 30 -22.57 -10.85 39.14
CA GLU A 30 -23.70 -11.80 39.11
C GLU A 30 -23.33 -13.14 38.45
N GLU A 31 -22.06 -13.36 38.07
CA GLU A 31 -21.56 -14.56 37.37
C GLU A 31 -22.28 -14.87 36.04
N LYS A 32 -22.81 -13.85 35.37
CA LYS A 32 -23.60 -13.96 34.13
C LYS A 32 -22.79 -13.82 32.84
N ILE A 33 -21.47 -13.74 32.93
CA ILE A 33 -20.60 -13.76 31.74
C ILE A 33 -20.31 -15.21 31.39
N GLU A 34 -20.98 -15.74 30.38
CA GLU A 34 -20.90 -17.14 30.01
C GLU A 34 -20.00 -17.40 28.79
N ALA A 35 -20.08 -16.54 27.76
CA ALA A 35 -19.36 -16.74 26.51
C ALA A 35 -18.13 -15.82 26.33
N GLU A 36 -17.36 -16.13 25.29
CA GLU A 36 -16.13 -15.44 24.93
C GLU A 36 -16.37 -13.99 24.48
N ALA A 37 -17.47 -13.76 23.74
CA ALA A 37 -17.83 -12.47 23.18
C ALA A 37 -17.99 -11.38 24.27
N GLU A 38 -18.60 -11.72 25.41
CA GLU A 38 -18.77 -10.80 26.53
C GLU A 38 -17.44 -10.48 27.21
N VAL A 39 -16.51 -11.43 27.28
CA VAL A 39 -15.14 -11.19 27.79
C VAL A 39 -14.37 -10.27 26.85
N GLN A 40 -14.47 -10.48 25.53
CA GLN A 40 -13.87 -9.61 24.52
C GLN A 40 -14.46 -8.18 24.59
N LEU A 41 -15.79 -8.06 24.74
CA LEU A 41 -16.46 -6.77 24.93
C LEU A 41 -15.97 -6.07 26.20
N TYR A 42 -15.84 -6.80 27.31
CA TYR A 42 -15.33 -6.23 28.55
C TYR A 42 -13.89 -5.72 28.40
N TYR A 43 -13.02 -6.53 27.80
CA TYR A 43 -11.65 -6.13 27.46
C TYR A 43 -11.63 -4.87 26.61
N MET A 44 -12.45 -4.79 25.55
CA MET A 44 -12.52 -3.63 24.66
C MET A 44 -12.96 -2.35 25.40
N ILE A 45 -13.89 -2.45 26.34
CA ILE A 45 -14.32 -1.31 27.17
C ILE A 45 -13.17 -0.81 28.05
N LEU A 46 -12.51 -1.72 28.77
CA LEU A 46 -11.38 -1.38 29.64
C LEU A 46 -10.21 -0.80 28.84
N GLU A 47 -9.94 -1.35 27.66
CA GLU A 47 -8.87 -0.90 26.76
C GLU A 47 -9.10 0.55 26.29
N ARG A 48 -10.35 0.89 25.94
CA ARG A 48 -10.77 2.24 25.51
C ARG A 48 -10.81 3.24 26.66
N LEU A 49 -11.13 2.79 27.88
CA LEU A 49 -11.03 3.62 29.08
C LEU A 49 -9.57 3.85 29.54
N GLY A 50 -8.60 3.19 28.91
CA GLY A 50 -7.19 3.25 29.33
C GLY A 50 -6.89 2.46 30.62
N LYS A 51 -7.85 1.69 31.12
CA LYS A 51 -7.78 0.90 32.36
C LYS A 51 -7.01 -0.40 32.18
N CYS A 52 -5.73 -0.27 31.80
CA CYS A 52 -4.89 -1.38 31.37
C CYS A 52 -4.60 -2.40 32.49
N GLU A 53 -4.48 -1.96 33.75
CA GLU A 53 -4.29 -2.84 34.91
C GLU A 53 -5.51 -3.74 35.16
N GLU A 54 -6.71 -3.16 35.05
CA GLU A 54 -7.97 -3.87 35.21
C GLU A 54 -8.17 -4.86 34.06
N ALA A 55 -7.91 -4.43 32.82
CA ALA A 55 -7.93 -5.31 31.66
C ALA A 55 -6.97 -6.50 31.84
N LEU A 56 -5.76 -6.27 32.35
CA LEU A 56 -4.79 -7.34 32.58
C LEU A 56 -5.27 -8.33 33.64
N LYS A 57 -5.93 -7.85 34.71
CA LYS A 57 -6.54 -8.72 35.73
C LYS A 57 -7.65 -9.59 35.13
N VAL A 58 -8.49 -9.04 34.24
CA VAL A 58 -9.56 -9.79 33.56
C VAL A 58 -8.98 -10.90 32.68
N ILE A 59 -8.00 -10.56 31.83
CA ILE A 59 -7.37 -11.50 30.89
C ILE A 59 -6.53 -12.58 31.63
N LYS A 60 -5.89 -12.22 32.74
CA LYS A 60 -5.15 -13.20 33.56
C LYS A 60 -6.05 -14.03 34.48
N GLY A 61 -7.23 -13.52 34.85
CA GLY A 61 -8.16 -14.20 35.73
C GLY A 61 -9.01 -15.27 35.04
N PRO A 62 -10.04 -15.79 35.74
CA PRO A 62 -10.91 -16.87 35.25
C PRO A 62 -11.66 -16.52 33.96
N LEU A 63 -12.05 -15.24 33.78
CA LEU A 63 -12.73 -14.80 32.55
C LEU A 63 -11.82 -14.97 31.32
N GLY A 64 -10.52 -14.76 31.46
CA GLY A 64 -9.56 -14.96 30.37
C GLY A 64 -9.41 -16.42 29.93
N GLU A 65 -9.82 -17.40 30.74
CA GLU A 65 -9.84 -18.82 30.34
C GLU A 65 -10.92 -19.11 29.30
N LYS A 66 -11.92 -18.23 29.16
CA LYS A 66 -12.97 -18.33 28.15
C LYS A 66 -12.52 -17.85 26.76
N LEU A 67 -11.40 -17.12 26.67
CA LEU A 67 -10.84 -16.65 25.41
C LEU A 67 -10.10 -17.80 24.70
N THR A 68 -10.82 -18.60 23.93
CA THR A 68 -10.31 -19.86 23.37
C THR A 68 -10.42 -19.93 21.84
N SER A 69 -11.22 -19.07 21.22
CA SER A 69 -11.50 -19.11 19.78
C SER A 69 -10.26 -18.85 18.91
N GLU A 70 -9.41 -17.89 19.29
CA GLU A 70 -8.19 -17.56 18.54
C GLU A 70 -6.94 -18.12 19.22
N PHE A 71 -6.03 -18.65 18.40
CA PHE A 71 -4.75 -19.18 18.89
C PHE A 71 -3.94 -18.08 19.59
N HIS A 72 -3.59 -18.32 20.86
CA HIS A 72 -2.84 -17.39 21.73
C HIS A 72 -3.51 -16.01 21.91
N SER A 73 -4.83 -15.89 21.74
CA SER A 73 -5.55 -14.61 21.94
C SER A 73 -5.24 -13.97 23.29
N ARG A 74 -5.27 -14.79 24.34
CA ARG A 74 -4.99 -14.38 25.71
C ARG A 74 -3.57 -13.86 25.88
N GLU A 75 -2.58 -14.58 25.36
CA GLU A 75 -1.17 -14.19 25.43
C GLU A 75 -0.89 -12.93 24.60
N ASN A 76 -1.47 -12.80 23.41
CA ASN A 76 -1.34 -11.62 22.56
C ASN A 76 -1.95 -10.37 23.21
N LYS A 77 -3.15 -10.49 23.81
CA LYS A 77 -3.75 -9.41 24.59
C LYS A 77 -2.89 -9.07 25.82
N CYS A 78 -2.26 -10.06 26.48
CA CYS A 78 -1.31 -9.80 27.57
C CYS A 78 -0.06 -9.02 27.10
N LEU A 79 0.56 -9.39 25.97
CA LEU A 79 1.74 -8.70 25.42
C LEU A 79 1.45 -7.23 25.14
N LYS A 80 0.33 -6.94 24.47
CA LYS A 80 -0.14 -5.56 24.22
C LYS A 80 -0.33 -4.77 25.51
N LEU A 81 -0.98 -5.38 26.51
CA LEU A 81 -1.19 -4.73 27.82
C LEU A 81 0.11 -4.50 28.58
N TYR A 82 1.05 -5.44 28.58
CA TYR A 82 2.35 -5.25 29.22
C TYR A 82 3.14 -4.11 28.59
N GLN A 83 3.14 -4.00 27.26
CA GLN A 83 3.77 -2.89 26.56
C GLN A 83 3.13 -1.54 26.95
N ARG A 84 1.79 -1.46 26.99
CA ARG A 84 1.08 -0.23 27.42
C ARG A 84 1.36 0.14 28.87
N LEU A 85 1.50 -0.85 29.75
CA LEU A 85 1.85 -0.67 31.17
C LEU A 85 3.35 -0.49 31.42
N GLN A 86 4.19 -0.53 30.37
CA GLN A 86 5.65 -0.52 30.47
C GLN A 86 6.22 -1.63 31.39
N ARG A 87 5.53 -2.77 31.46
CA ARG A 87 5.95 -3.98 32.17
C ARG A 87 6.85 -4.82 31.29
N TRP A 88 8.03 -4.28 31.00
CA TRP A 88 8.98 -4.85 30.04
C TRP A 88 9.50 -6.24 30.42
N PRO A 89 9.85 -6.54 31.69
CA PRO A 89 10.27 -7.88 32.08
C PRO A 89 9.21 -8.95 31.81
N GLU A 90 7.94 -8.69 32.15
CA GLU A 90 6.84 -9.62 31.88
C GLU A 90 6.55 -9.78 30.39
N CYS A 91 6.67 -8.70 29.62
CA CYS A 91 6.56 -8.73 28.17
C CYS A 91 7.65 -9.62 27.56
N ASN A 92 8.90 -9.42 27.98
CA ASN A 92 10.05 -10.17 27.51
C ASN A 92 9.92 -11.68 27.81
N ALA A 93 9.61 -12.03 29.06
CA ALA A 93 9.44 -13.43 29.46
C ALA A 93 8.30 -14.13 28.71
N LEU A 94 7.17 -13.44 28.50
CA LEU A 94 6.06 -14.01 27.75
C LEU A 94 6.42 -14.19 26.27
N ALA A 95 7.01 -13.18 25.63
CA ALA A 95 7.42 -13.25 24.24
C ALA A 95 8.45 -14.38 24.02
N HIS A 96 9.44 -14.48 24.91
CA HIS A 96 10.41 -15.59 24.94
C HIS A 96 9.71 -16.96 25.02
N LYS A 97 8.75 -17.13 25.94
CA LYS A 97 7.98 -18.38 26.05
C LYS A 97 7.20 -18.72 24.79
N LEU A 98 6.59 -17.72 24.14
CA LEU A 98 5.85 -17.94 22.90
C LEU A 98 6.79 -18.33 21.76
N LEU A 99 7.97 -17.71 21.66
CA LEU A 99 8.99 -18.05 20.67
C LEU A 99 9.60 -19.44 20.88
N LEU A 100 9.66 -19.94 22.12
CA LEU A 100 9.99 -21.35 22.38
C LEU A 100 8.96 -22.33 21.81
N LYS A 101 7.67 -21.93 21.78
CA LYS A 101 6.58 -22.75 21.27
C LYS A 101 6.41 -22.63 19.75
N ASN A 102 6.52 -21.41 19.22
CA ASN A 102 6.46 -21.12 17.79
C ASN A 102 7.60 -20.15 17.42
N PRO A 103 8.72 -20.66 16.89
CA PRO A 103 9.88 -19.83 16.57
C PRO A 103 9.72 -18.99 15.28
N ASP A 104 8.63 -19.14 14.53
CA ASP A 104 8.33 -18.38 13.30
C ASP A 104 7.32 -17.24 13.54
N GLU A 105 6.88 -17.02 14.78
CA GLU A 105 5.92 -15.97 15.14
C GLU A 105 6.58 -14.58 15.15
N TRP A 106 6.60 -13.91 13.98
CA TRP A 106 7.30 -12.63 13.80
C TRP A 106 6.85 -11.51 14.75
N GLN A 107 5.55 -11.43 15.04
CA GLN A 107 5.03 -10.41 15.97
C GLN A 107 5.66 -10.55 17.37
N CYS A 108 5.92 -11.79 17.81
CA CYS A 108 6.54 -12.05 19.11
C CYS A 108 8.01 -11.60 19.16
N TYR A 109 8.78 -11.71 18.07
CA TYR A 109 10.13 -11.11 18.01
C TYR A 109 10.07 -9.59 18.17
N GLY A 110 9.07 -8.94 17.58
CA GLY A 110 8.83 -7.51 17.76
C GLY A 110 8.69 -7.11 19.23
N PHE A 111 7.82 -7.80 19.99
CA PHE A 111 7.66 -7.59 21.43
C PHE A 111 8.91 -7.94 22.23
N TYR A 112 9.58 -9.04 21.88
CA TYR A 112 10.76 -9.54 22.58
C TYR A 112 11.95 -8.58 22.48
N PHE A 113 12.27 -8.10 21.27
CA PHE A 113 13.34 -7.12 21.08
C PHE A 113 12.97 -5.75 21.62
N ASN A 114 11.72 -5.29 21.45
CA ASN A 114 11.29 -4.02 22.01
C ASN A 114 11.40 -4.00 23.55
N SER A 115 10.94 -5.08 24.20
CA SER A 115 11.06 -5.21 25.66
C SER A 115 12.52 -5.31 26.13
N LEU A 116 13.41 -6.00 25.40
CA LEU A 116 14.85 -6.00 25.70
C LEU A 116 15.41 -4.58 25.74
N PHE A 117 15.18 -3.78 24.70
CA PHE A 117 15.78 -2.46 24.62
C PHE A 117 15.28 -1.53 25.72
N HIS A 118 14.00 -1.61 26.08
CA HIS A 118 13.49 -0.88 27.25
C HIS A 118 14.07 -1.38 28.58
N ILE A 119 14.30 -2.68 28.75
CA ILE A 119 14.98 -3.24 29.93
C ILE A 119 16.41 -2.69 30.04
N LEU A 120 17.14 -2.61 28.91
CA LEU A 120 18.48 -2.03 28.84
C LEU A 120 18.46 -0.53 29.17
N ASP A 121 17.53 0.24 28.58
CA ASP A 121 17.39 1.68 28.83
C ASP A 121 17.06 1.98 30.29
N GLN A 122 16.31 1.09 30.95
CA GLN A 122 16.00 1.19 32.37
C GLN A 122 17.09 0.63 33.28
N SER A 123 18.16 0.05 32.72
CA SER A 123 19.21 -0.67 33.46
C SER A 123 18.63 -1.69 34.45
N TRP A 124 17.53 -2.33 34.06
CA TRP A 124 16.82 -3.24 34.94
C TRP A 124 17.69 -4.48 35.21
N CYS A 125 17.78 -4.85 36.48
CA CYS A 125 18.45 -6.06 36.93
C CYS A 125 17.46 -6.95 37.68
N PRO A 126 17.65 -8.28 37.65
CA PRO A 126 16.86 -9.19 38.47
C PRO A 126 16.94 -8.78 39.96
N PRO A 127 15.82 -8.75 40.69
CA PRO A 127 15.82 -8.43 42.12
C PRO A 127 16.64 -9.45 42.91
N GLU A 128 17.38 -9.00 43.91
CA GLU A 128 18.06 -9.86 44.90
C GLU A 128 17.05 -10.69 45.71
N GLU A 129 17.45 -11.86 46.22
CA GLU A 129 16.55 -12.79 46.94
C GLU A 129 15.86 -12.10 48.14
N GLY A 130 14.54 -11.89 48.03
CA GLY A 130 13.70 -11.18 49.00
C GLY A 130 12.21 -11.18 48.58
N GLU A 131 11.33 -10.45 49.30
CA GLU A 131 9.88 -10.40 49.01
C GLU A 131 9.58 -9.93 47.57
N GLN A 132 10.39 -9.00 47.05
CA GLN A 132 10.28 -8.47 45.69
C GLN A 132 10.70 -9.50 44.62
N TYR A 133 11.69 -10.35 44.91
CA TYR A 133 12.04 -11.51 44.09
C TYR A 133 10.91 -12.56 44.08
N VAL A 134 10.24 -12.81 45.20
CA VAL A 134 9.10 -13.74 45.27
C VAL A 134 7.89 -13.20 44.50
N LEU A 135 7.60 -11.89 44.59
CA LEU A 135 6.54 -11.24 43.82
C LEU A 135 6.81 -11.23 42.32
N ILE A 136 8.04 -10.91 41.92
CA ILE A 136 8.47 -10.94 40.53
C ILE A 136 8.47 -12.39 40.01
N LYS A 137 8.96 -13.38 40.75
CA LYS A 137 8.88 -14.80 40.39
C LYS A 137 7.44 -15.32 40.26
N ARG A 138 6.51 -14.80 41.07
CA ARG A 138 5.08 -15.10 40.98
C ARG A 138 4.39 -14.40 39.79
N SER A 139 4.85 -13.21 39.39
CA SER A 139 4.47 -12.55 38.12
C SER A 139 5.07 -13.28 36.90
N LEU A 140 6.32 -13.72 37.02
CA LEU A 140 7.16 -14.45 36.07
C LEU A 140 6.90 -15.96 36.03
N LEU A 141 5.67 -16.41 36.37
CA LEU A 141 5.19 -17.79 36.11
C LEU A 141 5.22 -18.19 34.61
N ARG A 142 5.93 -17.44 33.76
CA ARG A 142 5.95 -17.51 32.31
C ARG A 142 7.34 -17.60 31.66
N GLY A 143 8.46 -17.61 32.40
CA GLY A 143 9.80 -17.88 31.82
C GLY A 143 10.91 -16.95 32.32
N PRO A 144 12.18 -17.20 31.95
CA PRO A 144 13.28 -16.28 32.27
C PRO A 144 13.10 -14.94 31.53
N VAL A 145 13.58 -13.86 32.15
CA VAL A 145 13.70 -12.54 31.52
C VAL A 145 15.12 -12.41 31.01
N HIS A 146 15.28 -12.17 29.71
CA HIS A 146 16.57 -11.82 29.14
C HIS A 146 16.75 -10.30 29.20
N HIS A 147 17.83 -9.88 29.83
CA HIS A 147 18.09 -8.47 30.13
C HIS A 147 19.41 -7.97 29.55
N THR A 148 20.14 -8.83 28.83
CA THR A 148 21.35 -8.46 28.08
C THR A 148 21.24 -8.84 26.61
N VAL A 149 21.96 -8.12 25.75
CA VAL A 149 22.05 -8.46 24.32
C VAL A 149 22.63 -9.86 24.13
N ALA A 150 23.63 -10.24 24.94
CA ALA A 150 24.26 -11.55 24.87
C ALA A 150 23.31 -12.72 25.18
N GLU A 151 22.33 -12.56 26.07
CA GLU A 151 21.30 -13.56 26.33
C GLU A 151 20.34 -13.70 25.14
N VAL A 152 19.89 -12.57 24.60
CA VAL A 152 18.98 -12.55 23.46
C VAL A 152 19.66 -13.12 22.21
N ALA A 153 20.92 -12.76 21.97
CA ALA A 153 21.74 -13.30 20.88
C ALA A 153 21.85 -14.84 20.98
N ARG A 154 22.21 -15.36 22.17
CA ARG A 154 22.27 -16.81 22.42
C ARG A 154 20.92 -17.49 22.23
N PHE A 155 19.83 -16.85 22.64
CA PHE A 155 18.50 -17.40 22.44
C PHE A 155 18.16 -17.53 20.95
N VAL A 156 18.39 -16.47 20.16
CA VAL A 156 18.16 -16.47 18.70
C VAL A 156 19.04 -17.53 18.04
N GLU A 157 20.32 -17.61 18.40
CA GLU A 157 21.23 -18.64 17.87
C GLU A 157 20.74 -20.05 18.20
N GLY A 158 20.33 -20.30 19.44
CA GLY A 158 19.77 -21.59 19.85
C GLY A 158 18.41 -21.91 19.20
N ARG A 159 17.69 -20.93 18.64
CA ARG A 159 16.54 -21.19 17.76
C ARG A 159 17.00 -21.58 16.36
N ILE A 160 18.01 -20.91 15.81
CA ILE A 160 18.61 -21.24 14.50
C ILE A 160 19.19 -22.65 14.52
N GLU A 161 20.02 -22.99 15.51
CA GLU A 161 20.60 -24.34 15.67
C GLU A 161 19.51 -25.42 15.77
N SER A 162 18.41 -25.11 16.48
CA SER A 162 17.27 -26.01 16.57
C SER A 162 16.57 -26.20 15.22
N GLU A 163 16.52 -25.19 14.35
CA GLU A 163 16.00 -25.34 12.99
C GLU A 163 16.98 -26.08 12.08
N ASP A 164 18.29 -25.84 12.23
CA ASP A 164 19.35 -26.52 11.47
C ASP A 164 19.45 -28.02 11.76
N SER A 165 19.12 -28.42 12.98
CA SER A 165 19.09 -29.83 13.38
C SER A 165 17.88 -30.62 12.85
N LYS A 166 16.89 -29.95 12.25
CA LYS A 166 15.69 -30.63 11.75
C LYS A 166 15.95 -31.28 10.39
N GLU A 167 15.38 -32.47 10.20
CA GLU A 167 15.28 -33.11 8.88
C GLU A 167 14.19 -32.46 8.01
N SER A 168 13.21 -31.79 8.64
CA SER A 168 12.17 -31.02 7.96
C SER A 168 12.68 -29.64 7.50
N HIS A 169 11.90 -28.97 6.65
CA HIS A 169 12.21 -27.59 6.26
C HIS A 169 12.37 -26.66 7.47
N ALA A 170 13.49 -25.94 7.50
CA ALA A 170 13.77 -24.91 8.50
C ALA A 170 12.78 -23.75 8.39
N LEU A 171 12.39 -23.20 9.54
CA LEU A 171 11.58 -21.99 9.62
C LEU A 171 12.47 -20.74 9.41
N ARG A 172 11.95 -19.72 8.71
CA ARG A 172 12.73 -18.53 8.32
C ARG A 172 12.87 -17.50 9.43
N GLY A 173 11.89 -17.43 10.33
CA GLY A 173 11.76 -16.44 11.40
C GLY A 173 13.02 -16.28 12.27
N PRO A 174 13.65 -17.37 12.78
CA PRO A 174 14.87 -17.25 13.57
C PRO A 174 16.03 -16.57 12.84
N TYR A 175 16.22 -16.86 11.55
CA TYR A 175 17.29 -16.26 10.75
C TYR A 175 17.06 -14.77 10.51
N LEU A 176 15.81 -14.40 10.19
CA LEU A 176 15.42 -12.99 10.03
C LEU A 176 15.50 -12.23 11.36
N ALA A 177 15.18 -12.90 12.48
CA ALA A 177 15.26 -12.31 13.81
C ALA A 177 16.71 -11.92 14.18
N ARG A 178 17.70 -12.69 13.71
CA ARG A 178 19.12 -12.35 13.87
C ARG A 178 19.49 -11.06 13.12
N LEU A 179 19.04 -10.92 11.86
CA LEU A 179 19.24 -9.69 11.06
C LEU A 179 18.49 -8.49 11.66
N GLU A 180 17.26 -8.69 12.12
CA GLU A 180 16.45 -7.67 12.80
C GLU A 180 17.11 -7.15 14.08
N LEU A 181 17.70 -8.05 14.87
CA LEU A 181 18.40 -7.66 16.09
C LEU A 181 19.66 -6.83 15.78
N ILE A 182 20.43 -7.21 14.76
CA ILE A 182 21.55 -6.39 14.26
C ILE A 182 21.04 -5.01 13.84
N HIS A 183 19.99 -4.96 13.02
CA HIS A 183 19.41 -3.70 12.55
C HIS A 183 19.07 -2.75 13.70
N ARG A 184 18.35 -3.24 14.72
CA ARG A 184 17.97 -2.42 15.88
C ARG A 184 19.15 -2.03 16.76
N LEU A 185 20.17 -2.88 16.90
CA LEU A 185 21.40 -2.55 17.63
C LEU A 185 22.18 -1.44 16.92
N ARG A 186 22.25 -1.49 15.58
CA ARG A 186 22.91 -0.47 14.76
C ARG A 186 22.20 0.87 14.82
N GLU A 187 20.86 0.89 14.77
CA GLU A 187 20.08 2.14 14.96
C GLU A 187 20.34 2.79 16.31
N ARG A 188 20.68 1.99 17.32
CA ARG A 188 21.01 2.45 18.67
C ARG A 188 22.50 2.76 18.87
N GLY A 189 23.34 2.55 17.85
CA GLY A 189 24.80 2.73 17.94
C GLY A 189 25.49 1.76 18.90
N SER A 190 24.92 0.58 19.16
CA SER A 190 25.53 -0.41 20.06
C SER A 190 26.58 -1.27 19.37
N SER A 191 27.76 -1.41 19.99
CA SER A 191 28.82 -2.32 19.51
C SER A 191 28.47 -3.81 19.68
N ASP A 192 27.42 -4.13 20.42
CA ASP A 192 26.98 -5.52 20.66
C ASP A 192 26.44 -6.19 19.39
N GLU A 193 26.22 -5.46 18.28
CA GLU A 193 25.90 -6.08 16.99
C GLU A 193 26.96 -7.10 16.54
N SER A 194 28.21 -6.90 16.95
CA SER A 194 29.33 -7.83 16.68
C SER A 194 29.11 -9.24 17.24
N LEU A 195 28.29 -9.39 18.28
CA LEU A 195 27.93 -10.69 18.86
C LEU A 195 27.10 -11.56 17.91
N LEU A 196 26.45 -10.95 16.93
CA LEU A 196 25.53 -11.61 16.00
C LEU A 196 26.20 -11.94 14.67
N GLY A 197 27.45 -11.56 14.45
CA GLY A 197 28.19 -11.83 13.23
C GLY A 197 27.95 -10.81 12.11
N ASP A 198 28.57 -11.05 10.96
CA ASP A 198 28.57 -10.12 9.83
C ASP A 198 27.29 -10.25 8.98
N PRO A 199 26.53 -9.15 8.73
CA PRO A 199 25.30 -9.19 7.96
C PRO A 199 25.44 -9.82 6.57
N LEU A 200 26.57 -9.58 5.88
CA LEU A 200 26.81 -10.15 4.55
C LEU A 200 26.84 -11.68 4.62
N GLU A 201 27.63 -12.25 5.54
CA GLU A 201 27.66 -13.71 5.75
C GLU A 201 26.27 -14.28 6.07
N LEU A 202 25.52 -13.60 6.94
CA LEU A 202 24.19 -14.05 7.35
C LEU A 202 23.20 -14.05 6.19
N MET A 203 23.22 -13.03 5.34
CA MET A 203 22.37 -12.98 4.14
C MET A 203 22.76 -14.03 3.10
N VAL A 204 24.06 -14.30 2.93
CA VAL A 204 24.55 -15.40 2.06
C VAL A 204 24.05 -16.75 2.57
N GLN A 205 24.15 -17.00 3.88
CA GLN A 205 23.63 -18.23 4.50
C GLN A 205 22.11 -18.34 4.37
N PHE A 206 21.39 -17.23 4.56
CA PHE A 206 19.94 -17.19 4.37
C PHE A 206 19.57 -17.52 2.92
N PHE A 207 20.22 -16.92 1.94
CA PHE A 207 20.02 -17.23 0.52
C PHE A 207 20.36 -18.69 0.20
N ALA A 208 21.42 -19.24 0.77
CA ALA A 208 21.76 -20.65 0.60
C ALA A 208 20.60 -21.57 1.04
N LYS A 209 19.91 -21.24 2.13
CA LYS A 209 18.78 -22.03 2.66
C LYS A 209 17.45 -21.77 1.96
N PHE A 210 17.12 -20.50 1.71
CA PHE A 210 15.79 -20.06 1.29
C PHE A 210 15.73 -19.50 -0.13
N GLY A 211 16.85 -19.41 -0.85
CA GLY A 211 16.92 -18.80 -2.19
C GLY A 211 16.09 -19.52 -3.25
N ASP A 212 15.72 -20.79 -3.05
CA ASP A 212 14.78 -21.50 -3.92
C ASP A 212 13.31 -21.17 -3.64
N LYS A 213 13.03 -20.24 -2.71
CA LYS A 213 11.68 -19.79 -2.36
C LYS A 213 11.41 -18.39 -2.93
N PRO A 214 10.22 -18.15 -3.52
CA PRO A 214 9.85 -16.83 -4.02
C PRO A 214 9.91 -15.71 -2.96
N CYS A 215 9.73 -16.02 -1.68
CA CYS A 215 9.77 -15.03 -0.59
C CYS A 215 11.18 -14.56 -0.22
N CYS A 216 12.25 -15.22 -0.68
CA CYS A 216 13.63 -14.88 -0.29
C CYS A 216 13.97 -13.41 -0.59
N ILE A 217 13.52 -12.90 -1.75
CA ILE A 217 13.72 -11.50 -2.11
C ILE A 217 12.99 -10.56 -1.13
N THR A 218 11.73 -10.81 -0.79
CA THR A 218 10.97 -9.93 0.11
C THR A 218 11.54 -9.94 1.53
N ASP A 219 12.05 -11.10 1.95
CA ASP A 219 12.66 -11.28 3.28
C ASP A 219 14.03 -10.57 3.37
N LEU A 220 14.87 -10.63 2.34
CA LEU A 220 16.19 -9.99 2.33
C LEU A 220 16.15 -8.50 1.99
N LYS A 221 15.21 -8.06 1.12
CA LYS A 221 15.12 -6.69 0.63
C LYS A 221 15.05 -5.66 1.77
N ILE A 222 14.34 -5.98 2.86
CA ILE A 222 14.18 -5.09 4.01
C ILE A 222 15.45 -4.93 4.86
N TYR A 223 16.47 -5.77 4.64
CA TYR A 223 17.73 -5.74 5.39
C TYR A 223 18.93 -5.31 4.56
N LEU A 224 18.78 -5.03 3.26
CA LEU A 224 19.91 -4.68 2.38
C LEU A 224 20.68 -3.43 2.83
N HIS A 225 20.05 -2.52 3.59
CA HIS A 225 20.71 -1.36 4.20
C HIS A 225 21.76 -1.73 5.26
N LEU A 226 21.80 -2.99 5.71
CA LEU A 226 22.85 -3.48 6.59
C LEU A 226 24.19 -3.69 5.86
N LEU A 227 24.16 -3.77 4.52
CA LEU A 227 25.35 -3.84 3.68
C LEU A 227 25.82 -2.42 3.35
N SER A 228 27.14 -2.24 3.31
CA SER A 228 27.73 -1.02 2.74
C SER A 228 27.72 -1.06 1.21
N SER A 229 27.73 0.10 0.55
CA SER A 229 27.74 0.19 -0.91
C SER A 229 28.91 -0.57 -1.56
N GLU A 230 30.07 -0.62 -0.88
CA GLU A 230 31.27 -1.36 -1.33
C GLU A 230 31.05 -2.88 -1.31
N GLN A 231 30.18 -3.36 -0.42
CA GLN A 231 29.86 -4.78 -0.26
C GLN A 231 28.82 -5.29 -1.27
N HIS A 232 28.07 -4.41 -1.96
CA HIS A 232 26.98 -4.83 -2.84
C HIS A 232 27.44 -5.79 -3.95
N VAL A 233 28.54 -5.45 -4.64
CA VAL A 233 29.10 -6.29 -5.71
C VAL A 233 29.66 -7.61 -5.14
N GLN A 234 30.36 -7.53 -4.00
CA GLN A 234 30.88 -8.71 -3.32
C GLN A 234 29.75 -9.68 -2.93
N PHE A 235 28.67 -9.16 -2.38
CA PHE A 235 27.50 -9.94 -1.97
C PHE A 235 26.88 -10.67 -3.16
N ILE A 236 26.59 -9.96 -4.26
CA ILE A 236 26.02 -10.56 -5.47
C ILE A 236 26.94 -11.61 -6.08
N ASN A 237 28.25 -11.37 -6.14
CA ASN A 237 29.21 -12.36 -6.64
C ASN A 237 29.17 -13.66 -5.82
N ARG A 238 29.14 -13.56 -4.49
CA ARG A 238 29.05 -14.73 -3.60
C ARG A 238 27.73 -15.48 -3.74
N LEU A 239 26.63 -14.76 -3.93
CA LEU A 239 25.34 -15.40 -4.21
C LEU A 239 25.37 -16.13 -5.56
N SER A 240 25.99 -15.52 -6.58
CA SER A 240 26.13 -16.11 -7.91
C SER A 240 26.88 -17.44 -7.89
N GLU A 241 27.98 -17.54 -7.13
CA GLU A 241 28.73 -18.79 -6.93
C GLU A 241 27.89 -19.92 -6.30
N ALA A 242 26.88 -19.57 -5.50
CA ALA A 242 25.99 -20.53 -4.84
C ALA A 242 24.80 -20.97 -5.71
N VAL A 243 24.59 -20.36 -6.89
CA VAL A 243 23.51 -20.75 -7.80
C VAL A 243 23.95 -21.93 -8.67
N PRO A 244 23.26 -23.09 -8.61
CA PRO A 244 23.61 -24.24 -9.43
C PRO A 244 23.12 -24.03 -10.87
N LEU A 245 23.97 -23.41 -11.69
CA LEU A 245 23.76 -23.30 -13.14
C LEU A 245 24.48 -24.45 -13.87
N ALA A 246 23.96 -24.82 -15.04
CA ALA A 246 24.64 -25.73 -15.95
C ALA A 246 25.99 -25.15 -16.40
N GLU A 247 26.89 -26.00 -16.91
CA GLU A 247 28.10 -25.50 -17.57
C GLU A 247 27.72 -24.47 -18.64
N PRO A 248 28.42 -23.32 -18.69
CA PRO A 248 28.10 -22.27 -19.65
C PRO A 248 28.18 -22.85 -21.07
N GLY A 249 27.09 -22.73 -21.83
CA GLY A 249 27.07 -23.05 -23.26
C GLY A 249 27.80 -21.97 -24.07
N GLU A 250 27.41 -21.79 -25.34
CA GLU A 250 28.04 -20.80 -26.22
C GLU A 250 27.82 -19.33 -25.78
N GLU A 251 26.83 -19.04 -24.93
CA GLU A 251 26.51 -17.65 -24.53
C GLU A 251 26.15 -17.45 -23.04
N TYR A 252 25.28 -18.30 -22.45
CA TYR A 252 24.85 -18.18 -21.04
C TYR A 252 24.80 -19.54 -20.32
N ALA A 253 24.97 -19.49 -18.99
CA ALA A 253 24.69 -20.61 -18.10
C ALA A 253 23.21 -20.58 -17.66
N PHE A 254 22.52 -21.72 -17.81
CA PHE A 254 21.09 -21.86 -17.56
C PHE A 254 20.80 -22.68 -16.30
N PRO A 255 19.68 -22.42 -15.58
CA PRO A 255 19.29 -23.22 -14.43
C PRO A 255 18.85 -24.62 -14.86
N VAL A 256 19.24 -25.64 -14.09
CA VAL A 256 18.94 -27.05 -14.38
C VAL A 256 17.56 -27.52 -13.91
N ASP A 257 16.99 -26.84 -12.90
CA ASP A 257 15.68 -27.12 -12.34
C ASP A 257 14.98 -25.84 -11.85
N THR A 258 13.75 -25.98 -11.35
CA THR A 258 12.95 -24.84 -10.85
C THR A 258 13.54 -24.18 -9.61
N LYS A 259 14.31 -24.91 -8.79
CA LYS A 259 14.96 -24.35 -7.59
C LYS A 259 16.16 -23.50 -7.98
N ALA A 260 17.00 -23.98 -8.88
CA ALA A 260 18.10 -23.25 -9.49
C ALA A 260 17.59 -21.98 -10.19
N LEU A 261 16.49 -22.11 -10.93
CA LEU A 261 15.82 -20.99 -11.58
C LEU A 261 15.39 -19.92 -10.58
N GLN A 262 14.70 -20.32 -9.50
CA GLN A 262 14.23 -19.40 -8.47
C GLN A 262 15.38 -18.72 -7.71
N ARG A 263 16.48 -19.44 -7.44
CA ARG A 263 17.71 -18.87 -6.85
C ARG A 263 18.31 -17.80 -7.74
N HIS A 264 18.51 -18.12 -9.01
CA HIS A 264 19.03 -17.17 -9.98
C HIS A 264 18.10 -15.95 -10.15
N LEU A 265 16.79 -16.17 -10.16
CA LEU A 265 15.82 -15.08 -10.23
C LEU A 265 15.93 -14.16 -9.01
N CYS A 266 16.03 -14.73 -7.81
CA CYS A 266 16.23 -13.97 -6.58
C CYS A 266 17.55 -13.17 -6.61
N LEU A 267 18.64 -13.75 -7.14
CA LEU A 267 19.91 -13.05 -7.37
C LEU A 267 19.73 -11.82 -8.27
N CYS A 268 19.03 -11.95 -9.40
CA CYS A 268 18.74 -10.83 -10.29
C CYS A 268 17.90 -9.76 -9.58
N GLN A 269 16.87 -10.15 -8.83
CA GLN A 269 16.01 -9.21 -8.11
C GLN A 269 16.78 -8.46 -7.01
N LEU A 270 17.67 -9.13 -6.29
CA LEU A 270 18.58 -8.51 -5.31
C LEU A 270 19.56 -7.55 -5.99
N SER A 271 20.09 -7.93 -7.16
CA SER A 271 20.97 -7.06 -7.96
C SER A 271 20.25 -5.77 -8.39
N ARG A 272 18.97 -5.88 -8.78
CA ARG A 272 18.12 -4.70 -9.07
C ARG A 272 17.89 -3.86 -7.80
N ALA A 273 17.55 -4.49 -6.68
CA ALA A 273 17.25 -3.82 -5.41
C ALA A 273 18.45 -3.09 -4.81
N LEU A 274 19.68 -3.56 -5.08
CA LEU A 274 20.94 -2.91 -4.71
C LEU A 274 21.37 -1.79 -5.69
N GLY A 275 20.59 -1.55 -6.75
CA GLY A 275 20.85 -0.49 -7.73
C GLY A 275 21.83 -0.87 -8.83
N LEU A 276 22.33 -2.10 -8.85
CA LEU A 276 23.39 -2.52 -9.77
C LEU A 276 22.92 -2.52 -11.24
N HIS A 277 21.65 -2.85 -11.50
CA HIS A 277 21.08 -2.75 -12.85
C HIS A 277 20.88 -1.31 -13.31
N HIS A 278 20.61 -0.38 -12.38
CA HIS A 278 20.43 1.04 -12.70
C HIS A 278 21.78 1.70 -13.02
N SER A 279 22.88 1.22 -12.43
CA SER A 279 24.23 1.72 -12.70
C SER A 279 24.85 1.23 -14.02
N LEU A 280 24.19 0.30 -14.72
CA LEU A 280 24.64 -0.14 -16.05
C LEU A 280 24.46 0.99 -17.07
N ASP A 281 25.39 1.08 -18.02
CA ASP A 281 25.24 1.89 -19.21
C ASP A 281 24.23 1.27 -20.19
N VAL A 282 23.95 1.98 -21.29
CA VAL A 282 22.98 1.54 -22.31
C VAL A 282 23.31 0.14 -22.84
N ASP A 283 24.58 -0.09 -23.19
CA ASP A 283 25.04 -1.40 -23.70
C ASP A 283 24.92 -2.50 -22.63
N GLY A 284 25.25 -2.21 -21.38
CA GLY A 284 25.07 -3.11 -20.25
C GLY A 284 23.60 -3.48 -20.03
N LYS A 285 22.68 -2.51 -20.10
CA LYS A 285 21.23 -2.75 -19.98
C LYS A 285 20.70 -3.60 -21.14
N LEU A 286 21.14 -3.35 -22.38
CA LEU A 286 20.75 -4.17 -23.54
C LEU A 286 21.26 -5.62 -23.44
N LYS A 287 22.48 -5.83 -22.93
CA LYS A 287 23.00 -7.17 -22.63
C LYS A 287 22.18 -7.86 -21.55
N LEU A 288 21.89 -7.16 -20.45
CA LEU A 288 21.06 -7.68 -19.36
C LEU A 288 19.66 -8.08 -19.86
N ILE A 289 19.03 -7.25 -20.70
CA ILE A 289 17.74 -7.58 -21.33
C ILE A 289 17.84 -8.87 -22.15
N SER A 290 18.88 -8.99 -22.99
CA SER A 290 19.09 -10.15 -23.84
C SER A 290 19.25 -11.43 -23.00
N GLU A 291 20.03 -11.34 -21.93
CA GLU A 291 20.27 -12.40 -20.97
C GLU A 291 18.99 -12.80 -20.20
N LEU A 292 18.22 -11.82 -19.68
CA LEU A 292 16.95 -12.07 -18.99
C LEU A 292 15.92 -12.72 -19.93
N LYS A 293 15.84 -12.26 -21.19
CA LYS A 293 14.99 -12.88 -22.22
C LYS A 293 15.43 -14.31 -22.50
N ALA A 294 16.72 -14.59 -22.67
CA ALA A 294 17.21 -15.95 -22.89
C ALA A 294 16.81 -16.88 -21.74
N ARG A 295 16.94 -16.43 -20.49
CA ARG A 295 16.52 -17.21 -19.31
C ARG A 295 15.02 -17.36 -19.17
N TYR A 296 14.23 -16.34 -19.54
CA TYR A 296 12.78 -16.43 -19.61
C TYR A 296 12.35 -17.59 -20.52
N HIS A 297 12.84 -17.60 -21.76
CA HIS A 297 12.52 -18.63 -22.76
C HIS A 297 12.99 -20.01 -22.33
N HIS A 298 14.22 -20.13 -21.82
CA HIS A 298 14.71 -21.40 -21.29
C HIS A 298 13.80 -21.91 -20.16
N GLY A 299 13.39 -21.03 -19.24
CA GLY A 299 12.58 -21.43 -18.09
C GLY A 299 11.18 -21.93 -18.42
N LEU A 300 10.63 -21.60 -19.61
CA LEU A 300 9.35 -22.13 -20.08
C LEU A 300 9.35 -23.67 -20.21
N ILE A 301 10.52 -24.30 -20.32
CA ILE A 301 10.61 -25.76 -20.37
C ILE A 301 10.09 -26.42 -19.10
N PHE A 302 10.20 -25.74 -17.95
CA PHE A 302 9.82 -26.29 -16.65
C PHE A 302 8.31 -26.20 -16.40
N GLY A 303 7.60 -25.30 -17.09
CA GLY A 303 6.16 -25.08 -16.92
C GLY A 303 5.30 -25.54 -18.10
N LYS A 304 5.80 -26.42 -18.98
CA LYS A 304 5.04 -26.96 -20.13
C LYS A 304 3.70 -27.62 -19.74
N ASN A 305 3.64 -28.20 -18.55
CA ASN A 305 2.46 -28.88 -18.02
C ASN A 305 1.67 -28.03 -17.01
N ALA A 306 2.05 -26.75 -16.83
CA ALA A 306 1.36 -25.85 -15.91
C ALA A 306 -0.09 -25.61 -16.40
N LEU A 307 -1.02 -25.52 -15.45
CA LEU A 307 -2.38 -25.13 -15.77
C LEU A 307 -2.39 -23.67 -16.26
N LYS A 308 -3.37 -23.29 -17.09
CA LYS A 308 -3.49 -21.88 -17.56
C LYS A 308 -3.64 -20.86 -16.42
N THR A 309 -4.12 -21.33 -15.26
CA THR A 309 -4.29 -20.54 -14.04
C THR A 309 -3.02 -20.43 -13.20
N GLU A 310 -2.01 -21.25 -13.49
CA GLU A 310 -0.70 -21.22 -12.83
C GLU A 310 0.24 -20.32 -13.61
N LEU A 311 1.09 -19.60 -12.87
CA LEU A 311 2.13 -18.77 -13.47
C LEU A 311 3.30 -19.65 -13.94
N GLN A 312 3.98 -19.22 -15.00
CA GLN A 312 5.22 -19.87 -15.39
C GLN A 312 6.32 -19.56 -14.37
N PHE A 313 7.19 -20.53 -14.11
CA PHE A 313 8.32 -20.36 -13.18
C PHE A 313 9.25 -19.21 -13.58
N SER A 314 9.33 -18.89 -14.87
CA SER A 314 10.23 -17.87 -15.42
C SER A 314 9.59 -16.51 -15.68
N ASP A 315 8.30 -16.31 -15.38
CA ASP A 315 7.57 -15.07 -15.68
C ASP A 315 8.28 -13.81 -15.16
N MET A 316 8.90 -13.91 -13.98
CA MET A 316 9.59 -12.76 -13.38
C MET A 316 10.83 -12.33 -14.16
N TYR A 317 11.48 -13.20 -14.96
CA TYR A 317 12.54 -12.76 -15.88
C TYR A 317 11.99 -11.83 -16.96
N CYS A 318 10.82 -12.17 -17.51
CA CYS A 318 10.13 -11.32 -18.48
C CYS A 318 9.76 -9.97 -17.85
N LEU A 319 9.20 -9.97 -16.64
CA LEU A 319 8.87 -8.73 -15.93
C LEU A 319 10.12 -7.87 -15.63
N MET A 320 11.22 -8.50 -15.23
CA MET A 320 12.48 -7.80 -15.00
C MET A 320 13.05 -7.18 -16.28
N ALA A 321 13.03 -7.91 -17.40
CA ALA A 321 13.46 -7.37 -18.69
C ALA A 321 12.57 -6.21 -19.15
N ALA A 322 11.26 -6.30 -18.92
CA ALA A 322 10.32 -5.21 -19.19
C ALA A 322 10.65 -3.95 -18.38
N HIS A 323 11.01 -4.08 -17.10
CA HIS A 323 11.46 -2.94 -16.30
C HIS A 323 12.76 -2.32 -16.82
N VAL A 324 13.72 -3.12 -17.28
CA VAL A 324 14.97 -2.57 -17.85
C VAL A 324 14.72 -1.87 -19.20
N TYR A 325 13.79 -2.38 -20.03
CA TYR A 325 13.34 -1.65 -21.22
C TYR A 325 12.70 -0.31 -20.88
N ILE A 326 11.88 -0.28 -19.83
CA ILE A 326 11.27 0.95 -19.32
C ILE A 326 12.34 1.93 -18.84
N ASP A 327 13.33 1.46 -18.09
CA ASP A 327 14.45 2.30 -17.62
C ASP A 327 15.17 2.94 -18.83
N LEU A 328 15.48 2.14 -19.86
CA LEU A 328 16.08 2.64 -21.10
C LEU A 328 15.19 3.65 -21.83
N TRP A 329 13.89 3.38 -21.94
CA TRP A 329 12.93 4.30 -22.55
C TRP A 329 12.90 5.64 -21.82
N LEU A 330 12.84 5.64 -20.49
CA LEU A 330 12.79 6.87 -19.68
C LEU A 330 14.11 7.65 -19.71
N GLU A 331 15.26 6.97 -19.83
CA GLU A 331 16.57 7.61 -19.84
C GLU A 331 16.99 8.12 -21.23
N THR A 332 16.55 7.44 -22.30
CA THR A 332 16.97 7.75 -23.68
C THR A 332 15.87 8.40 -24.52
N GLU A 333 14.63 8.36 -24.05
CA GLU A 333 13.42 8.74 -24.80
C GLU A 333 13.22 7.96 -26.11
N ASP A 334 13.92 6.84 -26.31
CA ASP A 334 13.78 6.00 -27.50
C ASP A 334 12.50 5.15 -27.43
N GLU A 335 11.51 5.52 -28.23
CA GLU A 335 10.24 4.79 -28.35
C GLU A 335 10.43 3.33 -28.81
N ASN A 336 11.52 2.95 -29.47
CA ASN A 336 11.75 1.55 -29.83
C ASN A 336 11.80 0.64 -28.58
N MET A 337 12.27 1.16 -27.44
CA MET A 337 12.34 0.42 -26.19
C MET A 337 10.95 0.08 -25.65
N VAL A 338 9.98 1.00 -25.74
CA VAL A 338 8.61 0.74 -25.28
C VAL A 338 7.89 -0.26 -26.19
N TRP A 339 8.12 -0.19 -27.51
CA TRP A 339 7.59 -1.19 -28.46
C TRP A 339 8.13 -2.59 -28.20
N CYS A 340 9.44 -2.71 -27.94
CA CYS A 340 10.06 -3.99 -27.56
C CYS A 340 9.50 -4.52 -26.23
N CYS A 341 9.30 -3.63 -25.25
CA CYS A 341 8.70 -3.97 -23.96
C CYS A 341 7.27 -4.52 -24.11
N LEU A 342 6.42 -3.86 -24.90
CA LEU A 342 5.07 -4.32 -25.20
C LEU A 342 5.08 -5.70 -25.86
N GLY A 343 5.95 -5.91 -26.86
CA GLY A 343 6.09 -7.20 -27.54
C GLY A 343 6.46 -8.33 -26.57
N LEU A 344 7.45 -8.07 -25.68
CA LEU A 344 7.88 -9.01 -24.65
C LEU A 344 6.75 -9.34 -23.66
N LEU A 345 6.01 -8.35 -23.18
CA LEU A 345 4.92 -8.56 -22.24
C LEU A 345 3.73 -9.31 -22.87
N GLN A 346 3.43 -9.04 -24.15
CA GLN A 346 2.42 -9.77 -24.91
C GLN A 346 2.81 -11.24 -25.12
N GLU A 347 4.07 -11.50 -25.46
CA GLU A 347 4.63 -12.86 -25.50
C GLU A 347 4.51 -13.55 -24.11
N GLY A 348 4.89 -12.84 -23.04
CA GLY A 348 4.71 -13.26 -21.65
C GLY A 348 3.27 -13.71 -21.36
N LEU A 349 2.31 -12.85 -21.70
CA LEU A 349 0.89 -13.12 -21.47
C LEU A 349 0.36 -14.30 -22.30
N SER A 350 0.92 -14.54 -23.49
CA SER A 350 0.55 -15.70 -24.31
C SER A 350 0.96 -17.04 -23.68
N HIS A 351 2.05 -17.05 -22.89
CA HIS A 351 2.53 -18.21 -22.15
C HIS A 351 1.96 -18.31 -20.72
N SER A 352 1.56 -17.18 -20.14
CA SER A 352 1.05 -17.07 -18.77
C SER A 352 -0.16 -16.13 -18.70
N SER A 353 -1.30 -16.59 -19.24
CA SER A 353 -2.51 -15.77 -19.41
C SER A 353 -3.13 -15.24 -18.11
N SER A 354 -2.80 -15.85 -16.97
CA SER A 354 -3.29 -15.46 -15.65
C SER A 354 -2.35 -14.49 -14.92
N ASN A 355 -1.22 -14.10 -15.53
CA ASN A 355 -0.27 -13.19 -14.89
C ASN A 355 -0.82 -11.75 -14.80
N ALA A 356 -1.21 -11.35 -13.58
CA ALA A 356 -1.76 -10.02 -13.33
C ALA A 356 -0.73 -8.90 -13.54
N GLN A 357 0.55 -9.15 -13.25
CA GLN A 357 1.60 -8.13 -13.38
C GLN A 357 1.85 -7.77 -14.85
N PHE A 358 1.83 -8.74 -15.76
CA PHE A 358 1.90 -8.47 -17.21
C PHE A 358 0.72 -7.63 -17.68
N LYS A 359 -0.51 -7.99 -17.26
CA LYS A 359 -1.73 -7.25 -17.63
C LYS A 359 -1.70 -5.82 -17.11
N LEU A 360 -1.33 -5.61 -15.85
CA LEU A 360 -1.23 -4.29 -15.22
C LEU A 360 -0.17 -3.44 -15.91
N LEU A 361 1.00 -3.99 -16.22
CA LEU A 361 2.08 -3.24 -16.88
C LEU A 361 1.74 -2.91 -18.33
N LEU A 362 1.16 -3.85 -19.08
CA LEU A 362 0.62 -3.60 -20.43
C LEU A 362 -0.43 -2.49 -20.40
N LEU A 363 -1.36 -2.55 -19.46
CA LEU A 363 -2.38 -1.53 -19.27
C LEU A 363 -1.74 -0.15 -19.09
N LEU A 364 -0.77 -0.03 -18.17
CA LEU A 364 -0.09 1.21 -17.90
C LEU A 364 0.63 1.76 -19.14
N LEU A 365 1.39 0.90 -19.84
CA LEU A 365 2.12 1.30 -21.05
C LEU A 365 1.18 1.72 -22.18
N TYR A 366 0.09 0.99 -22.41
CA TYR A 366 -0.93 1.37 -23.40
C TYR A 366 -1.56 2.73 -23.08
N CYS A 367 -1.94 2.97 -21.81
CA CYS A 367 -2.43 4.27 -21.36
C CYS A 367 -1.41 5.40 -21.60
N ARG A 368 -0.12 5.16 -21.35
CA ARG A 368 0.96 6.14 -21.59
C ARG A 368 1.17 6.45 -23.06
N LEU A 369 0.94 5.47 -23.94
CA LEU A 369 1.00 5.64 -25.40
C LEU A 369 -0.31 6.18 -26.00
N GLY A 370 -1.33 6.43 -25.17
CA GLY A 370 -2.63 6.92 -25.62
C GLY A 370 -3.54 5.86 -26.26
N ALA A 371 -3.20 4.58 -26.17
CA ALA A 371 -4.03 3.48 -26.64
C ALA A 371 -4.88 2.93 -25.49
N PHE A 372 -6.21 2.99 -25.60
CA PHE A 372 -7.09 2.58 -24.49
C PHE A 372 -8.02 1.40 -24.80
N GLU A 373 -8.25 1.06 -26.06
CA GLU A 373 -9.07 -0.11 -26.40
C GLU A 373 -8.51 -1.43 -25.81
N PRO A 374 -7.20 -1.75 -25.93
CA PRO A 374 -6.63 -2.96 -25.31
C PRO A 374 -6.69 -2.96 -23.78
N VAL A 375 -6.75 -1.78 -23.16
CA VAL A 375 -6.80 -1.61 -21.70
C VAL A 375 -8.10 -2.17 -21.14
N VAL A 376 -9.22 -1.98 -21.85
CA VAL A 376 -10.54 -2.49 -21.43
C VAL A 376 -10.55 -4.02 -21.40
N ASP A 377 -9.97 -4.67 -22.42
CA ASP A 377 -9.88 -6.12 -22.49
C ASP A 377 -8.94 -6.68 -21.42
N LEU A 378 -7.77 -6.05 -21.23
CA LEU A 378 -6.82 -6.44 -20.19
C LEU A 378 -7.43 -6.32 -18.79
N TYR A 379 -8.08 -5.20 -18.48
CA TYR A 379 -8.73 -4.99 -17.20
C TYR A 379 -9.90 -5.96 -16.98
N SER A 380 -10.70 -6.22 -18.00
CA SER A 380 -11.77 -7.22 -17.93
C SER A 380 -11.20 -8.63 -17.66
N SER A 381 -10.06 -8.95 -18.25
CA SER A 381 -9.36 -10.24 -18.01
C SER A 381 -8.70 -10.36 -16.64
N LEU A 382 -8.52 -9.25 -15.90
CA LEU A 382 -8.11 -9.29 -14.49
C LEU A 382 -9.27 -9.75 -13.58
N ASP A 383 -10.51 -9.69 -14.07
CA ASP A 383 -11.72 -10.04 -13.33
C ASP A 383 -11.84 -9.25 -12.00
N ALA A 384 -11.51 -7.94 -12.07
CA ALA A 384 -11.53 -7.05 -10.92
C ALA A 384 -12.96 -6.89 -10.37
N LYS A 385 -13.14 -7.15 -9.07
CA LYS A 385 -14.45 -7.18 -8.39
C LYS A 385 -14.46 -6.37 -7.10
N HIS A 386 -15.64 -5.82 -6.80
CA HIS A 386 -15.96 -5.19 -5.52
C HIS A 386 -14.89 -4.18 -5.06
N VAL A 387 -14.19 -4.45 -3.95
CA VAL A 387 -13.14 -3.60 -3.38
C VAL A 387 -12.04 -3.25 -4.38
N GLN A 388 -11.80 -4.10 -5.39
CA GLN A 388 -10.81 -3.82 -6.42
C GLN A 388 -11.20 -2.61 -7.30
N HIS A 389 -12.49 -2.28 -7.42
CA HIS A 389 -12.90 -1.06 -8.11
C HIS A 389 -12.52 0.22 -7.35
N ASP A 390 -12.29 0.13 -6.04
CA ASP A 390 -11.77 1.22 -5.19
C ASP A 390 -10.24 1.28 -5.27
N THR A 391 -9.57 0.11 -5.22
CA THR A 391 -8.11 0.07 -5.11
C THR A 391 -7.37 0.14 -6.45
N ILE A 392 -7.85 -0.53 -7.51
CA ILE A 392 -7.19 -0.55 -8.83
C ILE A 392 -8.05 0.02 -9.95
N GLY A 393 -9.33 0.32 -9.68
CA GLY A 393 -10.25 0.92 -10.67
C GLY A 393 -9.82 2.28 -11.20
N PHE A 394 -8.96 3.00 -10.45
CA PHE A 394 -8.35 4.25 -10.89
C PHE A 394 -7.57 4.11 -12.21
N LEU A 395 -7.04 2.92 -12.51
CA LEU A 395 -6.34 2.63 -13.77
C LEU A 395 -7.25 2.76 -15.01
N LEU A 396 -8.57 2.64 -14.84
CA LEU A 396 -9.54 2.94 -15.91
C LEU A 396 -10.05 4.37 -15.82
N THR A 397 -10.56 4.77 -14.64
CA THR A 397 -11.26 6.06 -14.49
C THR A 397 -10.33 7.26 -14.74
N ARG A 398 -9.02 7.11 -14.50
CA ARG A 398 -8.02 8.13 -14.80
C ARG A 398 -7.85 8.40 -16.29
N TYR A 399 -7.92 7.36 -17.12
CA TYR A 399 -7.48 7.41 -18.52
C TYR A 399 -8.62 7.34 -19.54
N ALA A 400 -9.72 6.66 -19.23
CA ALA A 400 -10.78 6.37 -20.20
C ALA A 400 -11.35 7.65 -20.86
N GLU A 401 -11.84 8.60 -20.07
CA GLU A 401 -12.36 9.88 -20.58
C GLU A 401 -11.25 10.76 -21.14
N SER A 402 -10.07 10.73 -20.51
CA SER A 402 -8.91 11.50 -20.96
C SER A 402 -8.44 11.14 -22.37
N LEU A 403 -8.61 9.88 -22.78
CA LEU A 403 -8.24 9.35 -24.09
C LEU A 403 -9.44 9.25 -25.04
N GLY A 404 -10.56 9.92 -24.72
CA GLY A 404 -11.75 10.01 -25.58
C GLY A 404 -12.64 8.77 -25.60
N GLN A 405 -12.41 7.78 -24.73
CA GLN A 405 -13.19 6.54 -24.67
C GLN A 405 -14.39 6.67 -23.73
N PHE A 406 -15.38 7.48 -24.12
CA PHE A 406 -16.51 7.82 -23.26
C PHE A 406 -17.39 6.62 -22.87
N ALA A 407 -17.55 5.63 -23.75
CA ALA A 407 -18.32 4.43 -23.42
C ALA A 407 -17.64 3.61 -22.31
N ALA A 408 -16.33 3.38 -22.44
CA ALA A 408 -15.54 2.69 -21.43
C ALA A 408 -15.46 3.50 -20.13
N ALA A 409 -15.35 4.83 -20.20
CA ALA A 409 -15.36 5.71 -19.04
C ALA A 409 -16.69 5.62 -18.27
N SER A 410 -17.82 5.69 -18.97
CA SER A 410 -19.15 5.53 -18.38
C SER A 410 -19.29 4.16 -17.70
N GLN A 411 -18.83 3.10 -18.36
CA GLN A 411 -18.88 1.75 -17.79
C GLN A 411 -18.00 1.61 -16.55
N ALA A 412 -16.76 2.12 -16.59
CA ALA A 412 -15.84 2.11 -15.45
C ALA A 412 -16.43 2.85 -14.25
N CYS A 413 -16.96 4.06 -14.47
CA CYS A 413 -17.67 4.80 -13.42
C CYS A 413 -18.83 3.98 -12.85
N ASN A 414 -19.70 3.42 -13.70
CA ASN A 414 -20.84 2.61 -13.27
C ASN A 414 -20.45 1.39 -12.42
N PHE A 415 -19.32 0.73 -12.72
CA PHE A 415 -18.82 -0.38 -11.89
C PHE A 415 -18.43 0.11 -10.49
N SER A 416 -17.67 1.20 -10.40
CA SER A 416 -17.32 1.82 -9.12
C SER A 416 -18.58 2.28 -8.36
N LEU A 417 -19.54 2.93 -9.02
CA LEU A 417 -20.79 3.39 -8.39
C LEU A 417 -21.60 2.25 -7.78
N ARG A 418 -21.74 1.14 -8.51
CA ARG A 418 -22.47 -0.04 -8.01
C ARG A 418 -21.79 -0.61 -6.77
N PHE A 419 -20.46 -0.69 -6.76
CA PHE A 419 -19.72 -1.14 -5.59
C PHE A 419 -20.00 -0.26 -4.37
N PHE A 420 -19.86 1.07 -4.49
CA PHE A 420 -20.08 1.99 -3.37
C PHE A 420 -21.52 1.91 -2.83
N HIS A 421 -22.53 1.92 -3.71
CA HIS A 421 -23.94 1.80 -3.30
C HIS A 421 -24.25 0.46 -2.62
N SER A 422 -23.78 -0.66 -3.17
CA SER A 422 -23.95 -1.98 -2.54
C SER A 422 -23.23 -2.04 -1.19
N ASN A 423 -21.99 -1.54 -1.11
CA ASN A 423 -21.18 -1.59 0.10
C ASN A 423 -21.83 -0.84 1.27
N GLN A 424 -22.51 0.28 1.02
CA GLN A 424 -23.23 1.03 2.06
C GLN A 424 -24.30 0.16 2.75
N LYS A 425 -25.11 -0.52 1.95
CA LYS A 425 -26.18 -1.41 2.42
C LYS A 425 -25.60 -2.64 3.09
N ASP A 426 -24.68 -3.31 2.42
CA ASP A 426 -24.12 -4.58 2.86
C ASP A 426 -23.32 -4.42 4.15
N THR A 427 -22.46 -3.40 4.26
CA THR A 427 -21.69 -3.14 5.48
C THR A 427 -22.60 -2.84 6.67
N SER A 428 -23.70 -2.11 6.45
CA SER A 428 -24.68 -1.84 7.51
C SER A 428 -25.36 -3.13 7.99
N GLU A 429 -25.68 -4.05 7.08
CA GLU A 429 -26.21 -5.37 7.41
C GLU A 429 -25.18 -6.24 8.16
N TYR A 430 -23.92 -6.24 7.73
CA TYR A 430 -22.85 -6.98 8.40
C TYR A 430 -22.55 -6.45 9.81
N ILE A 431 -22.69 -5.14 10.06
CA ILE A 431 -22.65 -4.58 11.42
C ILE A 431 -23.79 -5.15 12.28
N ILE A 432 -25.00 -5.26 11.75
CA ILE A 432 -26.14 -5.87 12.46
C ILE A 432 -25.88 -7.37 12.71
N GLN A 433 -25.31 -8.09 11.75
CA GLN A 433 -24.96 -9.50 11.90
C GLN A 433 -23.85 -9.71 12.94
N ALA A 434 -22.86 -8.82 13.02
CA ALA A 434 -21.81 -8.86 14.03
C ALA A 434 -22.38 -8.83 15.46
N TYR A 435 -23.46 -8.08 15.70
CA TYR A 435 -24.20 -8.12 16.96
C TYR A 435 -24.84 -9.48 17.22
N LYS A 436 -25.48 -10.08 16.21
CA LYS A 436 -26.16 -11.37 16.34
C LYS A 436 -25.19 -12.52 16.64
N TYR A 437 -24.00 -12.47 16.07
CA TYR A 437 -22.96 -13.50 16.23
C TYR A 437 -21.96 -13.20 17.35
N GLY A 438 -22.11 -12.10 18.10
CA GLY A 438 -21.22 -11.75 19.20
C GLY A 438 -19.82 -11.27 18.77
N ALA A 439 -19.63 -10.88 17.50
CA ALA A 439 -18.35 -10.40 16.97
C ALA A 439 -18.12 -8.90 17.32
N PHE A 440 -18.19 -8.56 18.60
CA PHE A 440 -18.17 -7.16 19.04
C PHE A 440 -16.86 -6.42 18.74
N GLU A 441 -15.73 -7.13 18.73
CA GLU A 441 -14.40 -6.58 18.41
C GLU A 441 -14.31 -6.11 16.94
N LYS A 442 -15.13 -6.68 16.05
CA LYS A 442 -15.17 -6.33 14.61
C LYS A 442 -16.08 -5.16 14.28
N ILE A 443 -17.00 -4.79 15.15
CA ILE A 443 -17.92 -3.67 14.91
C ILE A 443 -17.18 -2.33 14.71
N PRO A 444 -16.20 -1.94 15.56
CA PRO A 444 -15.38 -0.76 15.30
C PRO A 444 -14.64 -0.82 13.96
N GLU A 445 -14.11 -2.00 13.59
CA GLU A 445 -13.41 -2.22 12.31
C GLU A 445 -14.36 -2.01 11.12
N PHE A 446 -15.58 -2.56 11.16
CA PHE A 446 -16.58 -2.37 10.11
C PHE A 446 -17.05 -0.92 9.97
N ILE A 447 -17.13 -0.16 11.07
CA ILE A 447 -17.46 1.27 11.01
C ILE A 447 -16.31 2.05 10.39
N ALA A 448 -15.06 1.74 10.79
CA ALA A 448 -13.89 2.36 10.21
C ALA A 448 -13.79 2.09 8.70
N LEU A 449 -14.05 0.84 8.28
CA LEU A 449 -14.12 0.44 6.87
C LEU A 449 -15.24 1.16 6.13
N ARG A 450 -16.43 1.24 6.71
CA ARG A 450 -17.54 2.01 6.12
C ARG A 450 -17.12 3.45 5.89
N ASN A 451 -16.56 4.11 6.91
CA ASN A 451 -16.14 5.49 6.84
C ASN A 451 -14.97 5.69 5.85
N SER A 452 -14.09 4.70 5.67
CA SER A 452 -12.98 4.80 4.71
C SER A 452 -13.43 4.68 3.26
N VAL A 453 -14.49 3.91 2.99
CA VAL A 453 -15.05 3.70 1.65
C VAL A 453 -16.05 4.80 1.26
N LEU A 454 -16.68 5.47 2.23
CA LEU A 454 -17.63 6.58 1.99
C LEU A 454 -17.01 7.82 1.34
N SER A 455 -15.68 8.03 1.46
CA SER A 455 -14.99 9.23 0.94
C SER A 455 -15.12 9.43 -0.58
N LEU A 456 -15.36 8.38 -1.36
CA LEU A 456 -15.55 8.44 -2.82
C LEU A 456 -17.04 8.43 -3.24
N GLU A 457 -17.94 7.98 -2.35
CA GLU A 457 -19.39 7.93 -2.58
C GLU A 457 -20.03 9.32 -2.56
N ASP A 458 -19.56 10.21 -1.70
CA ASP A 458 -20.10 11.57 -1.62
C ASP A 458 -19.78 12.40 -2.88
N SER A 459 -18.70 12.06 -3.59
CA SER A 459 -18.42 12.58 -4.94
C SER A 459 -19.42 12.10 -6.00
N VAL A 460 -20.18 11.04 -5.71
CA VAL A 460 -21.16 10.40 -6.60
C VAL A 460 -22.58 10.86 -6.29
N LYS A 461 -22.92 11.07 -5.01
CA LYS A 461 -24.19 11.74 -4.61
C LYS A 461 -24.32 13.14 -5.20
N ALA A 462 -23.19 13.80 -5.48
CA ALA A 462 -23.11 15.04 -6.23
C ALA A 462 -23.74 14.98 -7.65
N MET A 463 -24.23 13.84 -8.14
CA MET A 463 -25.08 13.78 -9.34
C MET A 463 -26.54 14.22 -9.10
N SER A 464 -26.99 14.29 -7.84
CA SER A 464 -28.16 15.08 -7.44
C SER A 464 -27.76 16.55 -7.33
N LEU A 465 -27.34 17.15 -8.45
CA LEU A 465 -26.70 18.46 -8.48
C LEU A 465 -27.59 19.56 -7.88
N THR A 466 -27.31 19.94 -6.63
CA THR A 466 -27.67 21.23 -6.06
C THR A 466 -26.46 22.15 -6.19
N VAL A 467 -26.69 23.40 -6.62
CA VAL A 467 -25.60 24.37 -6.84
C VAL A 467 -24.93 24.73 -5.50
N GLU A 468 -25.70 24.67 -4.42
CA GLU A 468 -25.34 25.18 -3.09
C GLU A 468 -24.77 24.10 -2.16
N GLU A 469 -25.14 22.82 -2.33
CA GLU A 469 -24.65 21.75 -1.45
C GLU A 469 -23.48 21.02 -2.11
N ASP A 470 -22.35 21.01 -1.41
CA ASP A 470 -21.16 20.26 -1.78
C ASP A 470 -21.04 19.06 -0.86
N ASP A 471 -21.49 17.90 -1.34
CA ASP A 471 -21.49 16.68 -0.53
C ASP A 471 -20.07 16.13 -0.30
N ILE A 472 -19.06 16.59 -1.05
CA ILE A 472 -17.71 16.04 -1.00
C ILE A 472 -17.04 16.36 0.36
N PRO A 473 -16.55 15.35 1.10
CA PRO A 473 -15.93 15.54 2.40
C PRO A 473 -14.48 16.02 2.28
N TRP A 474 -14.26 17.25 1.79
CA TRP A 474 -12.94 17.83 1.50
C TRP A 474 -11.92 17.70 2.62
N ASN A 475 -12.35 17.78 3.88
CA ASN A 475 -11.47 17.71 5.05
C ASN A 475 -11.08 16.26 5.45
N ASN A 476 -11.79 15.26 4.93
CA ASN A 476 -11.65 13.85 5.31
C ASN A 476 -11.51 12.94 4.07
N LEU A 477 -11.02 13.47 2.95
CA LEU A 477 -10.74 12.68 1.75
C LEU A 477 -9.71 11.59 2.06
N ARG A 478 -9.96 10.39 1.55
CA ARG A 478 -9.04 9.25 1.66
C ARG A 478 -8.62 8.76 0.30
N ASP A 479 -7.34 8.44 0.20
CA ASP A 479 -6.77 7.74 -0.94
C ASP A 479 -6.67 6.24 -0.64
N ASN A 480 -7.60 5.46 -1.21
CA ASN A 480 -7.60 4.01 -1.07
C ASN A 480 -6.94 3.31 -2.28
N ARG A 481 -6.32 4.06 -3.21
CA ARG A 481 -5.67 3.48 -4.39
C ARG A 481 -4.51 2.58 -3.96
N ASP A 482 -4.44 1.39 -4.54
CA ASP A 482 -3.28 0.51 -4.36
C ASP A 482 -2.15 0.95 -5.29
N LEU A 483 -1.37 1.92 -4.80
CA LEU A 483 -0.17 2.42 -5.47
C LEU A 483 1.03 1.44 -5.34
N THR A 484 0.81 0.24 -4.80
CA THR A 484 1.81 -0.82 -4.62
C THR A 484 1.49 -2.10 -5.37
N VAL A 485 0.42 -2.09 -6.18
CA VAL A 485 -0.04 -3.26 -6.95
C VAL A 485 1.01 -3.75 -7.96
N PHE A 486 1.85 -2.84 -8.45
CA PHE A 486 2.96 -3.17 -9.35
C PHE A 486 4.13 -3.73 -8.54
N THR A 487 4.61 -4.91 -8.94
CA THR A 487 5.82 -5.49 -8.37
C THR A 487 7.00 -4.59 -8.68
N CYS A 488 7.72 -4.14 -7.66
CA CYS A 488 8.87 -3.24 -7.80
C CYS A 488 10.07 -3.76 -7.00
N TRP A 489 11.18 -3.98 -7.70
CA TRP A 489 12.48 -4.36 -7.11
C TRP A 489 13.49 -3.22 -7.17
N ASP A 490 13.05 -1.99 -7.39
CA ASP A 490 13.95 -0.86 -7.46
C ASP A 490 14.55 -0.54 -6.08
N PRO A 491 15.71 0.13 -6.01
CA PRO A 491 16.26 0.64 -4.78
C PRO A 491 15.29 1.54 -4.00
N LYS A 492 15.47 1.66 -2.68
CA LYS A 492 14.57 2.40 -1.79
C LYS A 492 14.38 3.87 -2.20
N ASP A 493 15.42 4.50 -2.74
CA ASP A 493 15.44 5.88 -3.24
C ASP A 493 14.65 6.08 -4.55
N ARG A 494 14.36 5.00 -5.28
CA ARG A 494 13.57 5.01 -6.53
C ARG A 494 12.15 4.48 -6.37
N GLN A 495 11.84 3.92 -5.22
CA GLN A 495 10.49 3.45 -4.90
C GLN A 495 9.58 4.62 -4.55
N LEU A 496 8.27 4.34 -4.58
CA LEU A 496 7.25 5.29 -4.16
C LEU A 496 7.46 5.70 -2.70
N SER A 497 7.76 6.97 -2.47
CA SER A 497 7.89 7.54 -1.11
C SER A 497 6.54 7.98 -0.55
N GLU A 498 6.45 8.11 0.78
CA GLU A 498 5.27 8.69 1.45
C GLU A 498 5.01 10.15 1.01
N GLU A 499 6.09 10.89 0.69
CA GLU A 499 5.98 12.24 0.13
C GLU A 499 5.29 12.22 -1.24
N ASN A 500 5.64 11.26 -2.11
CA ASN A 500 4.97 11.13 -3.41
C ASN A 500 3.49 10.76 -3.26
N ARG A 501 3.13 9.95 -2.26
CA ARG A 501 1.72 9.63 -1.96
C ARG A 501 0.97 10.88 -1.52
N HIS A 502 1.55 11.67 -0.62
CA HIS A 502 0.96 12.92 -0.15
C HIS A 502 0.76 13.91 -1.30
N GLN A 503 1.79 14.13 -2.12
CA GLN A 503 1.72 14.99 -3.30
C GLN A 503 0.68 14.50 -4.31
N SER A 504 0.59 13.19 -4.54
CA SER A 504 -0.43 12.63 -5.44
C SER A 504 -1.85 12.86 -4.92
N LEU A 505 -2.09 12.69 -3.62
CA LEU A 505 -3.39 12.95 -3.01
C LEU A 505 -3.74 14.45 -3.09
N GLU A 506 -2.78 15.34 -2.85
CA GLU A 506 -2.98 16.78 -2.99
C GLU A 506 -3.35 17.15 -4.44
N GLU A 507 -2.62 16.61 -5.41
CA GLU A 507 -2.86 16.83 -6.83
C GLU A 507 -4.25 16.34 -7.27
N GLU A 508 -4.64 15.13 -6.85
CA GLU A 508 -5.99 14.58 -7.11
C GLU A 508 -7.07 15.42 -6.44
N SER A 509 -6.85 15.91 -5.22
CA SER A 509 -7.80 16.75 -4.48
C SER A 509 -8.03 18.08 -5.19
N VAL A 510 -6.96 18.72 -5.68
CA VAL A 510 -7.04 19.98 -6.44
C VAL A 510 -7.77 19.74 -7.77
N TRP A 511 -7.42 18.67 -8.49
CA TRP A 511 -8.06 18.33 -9.76
C TRP A 511 -9.56 18.02 -9.58
N LEU A 512 -9.91 17.22 -8.56
CA LEU A 512 -11.29 16.91 -8.20
C LEU A 512 -12.08 18.17 -7.83
N LYS A 513 -11.47 19.09 -7.06
CA LYS A 513 -12.09 20.37 -6.70
C LYS A 513 -12.37 21.23 -7.92
N MET A 514 -11.41 21.34 -8.83
CA MET A 514 -11.61 22.04 -10.09
C MET A 514 -12.79 21.43 -10.88
N ARG A 515 -12.83 20.10 -11.02
CA ARG A 515 -13.91 19.39 -11.74
C ARG A 515 -15.27 19.54 -11.08
N SER A 516 -15.36 19.44 -9.75
CA SER A 516 -16.58 19.65 -8.96
C SER A 516 -17.11 21.07 -9.14
N LEU A 517 -16.24 22.09 -9.08
CA LEU A 517 -16.61 23.49 -9.30
C LEU A 517 -17.11 23.72 -10.73
N THR A 518 -16.41 23.20 -11.75
CA THR A 518 -16.86 23.30 -13.14
C THR A 518 -18.24 22.67 -13.32
N LEU A 519 -18.47 21.48 -12.75
CA LEU A 519 -19.75 20.79 -12.85
C LEU A 519 -20.89 21.59 -12.19
N ARG A 520 -20.66 22.14 -10.99
CA ARG A 520 -21.65 22.97 -10.28
C ARG A 520 -21.95 24.28 -10.98
N LEU A 521 -20.92 24.95 -11.52
CA LEU A 521 -21.11 26.14 -12.36
C LEU A 521 -21.97 25.82 -13.58
N ILE A 522 -21.68 24.70 -14.27
CA ILE A 522 -22.51 24.23 -15.39
C ILE A 522 -23.95 23.95 -14.95
N ALA A 523 -24.15 23.27 -13.82
CA ALA A 523 -25.47 22.93 -13.30
C ALA A 523 -26.29 24.18 -12.95
N SER A 524 -25.64 25.27 -12.52
CA SER A 524 -26.31 26.52 -12.19
C SER A 524 -27.08 27.12 -13.37
N PHE A 525 -26.61 26.93 -14.61
CA PHE A 525 -27.32 27.36 -15.83
C PHE A 525 -28.72 26.76 -16.02
N SER A 526 -29.10 25.76 -15.23
CA SER A 526 -30.40 25.06 -15.34
C SER A 526 -31.48 25.49 -14.34
N LYS A 527 -31.17 26.34 -13.33
CA LYS A 527 -32.12 26.79 -12.29
C LYS A 527 -32.24 28.33 -12.24
N PRO A 528 -33.38 28.92 -11.79
CA PRO A 528 -33.46 30.34 -11.49
C PRO A 528 -32.50 30.70 -10.35
N TRP A 529 -31.57 31.61 -10.62
CA TRP A 529 -30.33 31.76 -9.85
C TRP A 529 -30.44 32.54 -8.54
N ALA A 530 -29.72 32.06 -7.53
CA ALA A 530 -29.24 32.82 -6.37
C ALA A 530 -27.70 32.79 -6.34
N HIS A 531 -27.09 33.91 -5.96
CA HIS A 531 -25.66 34.17 -6.03
C HIS A 531 -24.86 33.42 -4.96
N THR A 532 -23.73 32.82 -5.33
CA THR A 532 -22.53 32.71 -4.48
C THR A 532 -21.26 32.58 -5.33
N SER A 533 -20.20 33.29 -4.96
CA SER A 533 -18.86 33.19 -5.54
C SER A 533 -17.81 33.01 -4.45
N THR A 534 -16.84 32.12 -4.67
CA THR A 534 -15.58 32.07 -3.92
C THR A 534 -14.44 31.70 -4.87
N HIS A 535 -13.36 32.49 -4.83
CA HIS A 535 -12.12 32.25 -5.56
C HIS A 535 -11.08 31.60 -4.65
N ASN A 536 -10.38 30.58 -5.15
CA ASN A 536 -9.08 30.15 -4.65
C ASN A 536 -8.18 29.81 -5.84
N SER A 537 -6.94 30.31 -5.82
CA SER A 537 -5.91 30.00 -6.81
C SER A 537 -4.79 29.19 -6.16
N ALA A 538 -4.42 28.04 -6.73
CA ALA A 538 -3.21 27.30 -6.40
C ALA A 538 -2.32 27.21 -7.63
N LEU A 539 -1.00 27.41 -7.45
CA LEU A 539 0.01 27.22 -8.49
C LEU A 539 0.37 25.72 -8.57
N ALA A 540 0.40 25.18 -9.78
CA ALA A 540 0.87 23.81 -10.03
C ALA A 540 2.40 23.78 -10.09
N SER A 541 3.01 22.86 -9.35
CA SER A 541 4.41 22.43 -9.55
C SER A 541 4.42 21.15 -10.39
N GLU A 542 5.37 21.01 -11.31
CA GLU A 542 5.55 19.76 -12.06
C GLU A 542 6.33 18.76 -11.21
N THR A 543 5.61 17.80 -10.63
CA THR A 543 6.21 16.71 -9.87
C THR A 543 6.29 15.46 -10.75
N MET A 544 7.51 14.91 -10.91
CA MET A 544 7.71 13.63 -11.59
C MET A 544 7.58 12.47 -10.59
N TYR A 545 6.62 11.58 -10.82
CA TYR A 545 6.47 10.33 -10.07
C TYR A 545 7.25 9.19 -10.75
N PRO A 546 7.70 8.16 -10.00
CA PRO A 546 8.17 6.92 -10.60
C PRO A 546 7.10 6.33 -11.54
N LEU A 547 7.49 5.64 -12.61
CA LEU A 547 6.52 5.13 -13.60
C LEU A 547 5.47 4.21 -12.97
N LEU A 548 5.91 3.32 -12.06
CA LEU A 548 5.05 2.38 -11.31
C LEU A 548 4.33 3.04 -10.12
N GLY A 549 4.57 4.33 -9.89
CA GLY A 549 3.90 5.15 -8.88
C GLY A 549 2.55 5.69 -9.35
N PRO A 550 1.97 6.67 -8.64
CA PRO A 550 0.71 7.26 -9.04
C PRO A 550 0.84 7.97 -10.39
N PRO A 551 -0.14 7.81 -11.30
CA PRO A 551 -0.17 8.60 -12.51
C PRO A 551 -0.50 10.05 -12.17
N SER A 552 0.30 11.00 -12.67
CA SER A 552 -0.01 12.44 -12.55
C SER A 552 -1.40 12.73 -13.10
N THR A 553 -2.08 13.74 -12.57
CA THR A 553 -3.42 14.18 -13.01
C THR A 553 -3.35 14.95 -14.35
N ARG A 554 -4.51 15.36 -14.87
CA ARG A 554 -4.57 16.24 -16.06
C ARG A 554 -4.40 17.71 -15.71
N LEU A 555 -4.18 18.05 -14.44
CA LEU A 555 -4.17 19.44 -13.98
C LEU A 555 -3.15 20.29 -14.74
N SER A 556 -1.88 19.86 -14.82
CA SER A 556 -0.84 20.58 -15.54
C SER A 556 -1.21 20.74 -17.04
N ALA A 557 -1.65 19.66 -17.69
CA ALA A 557 -2.06 19.69 -19.09
C ALA A 557 -3.27 20.59 -19.36
N ALA A 558 -4.25 20.63 -18.45
CA ALA A 558 -5.44 21.47 -18.55
C ALA A 558 -5.09 22.97 -18.43
N LEU A 559 -4.12 23.30 -17.57
CA LEU A 559 -3.60 24.65 -17.39
C LEU A 559 -2.75 25.10 -18.59
N SER A 560 -1.90 24.22 -19.13
CA SER A 560 -0.99 24.55 -20.24
C SER A 560 -1.71 24.66 -21.59
N CYS A 561 -2.78 23.87 -21.82
CA CYS A 561 -3.52 23.93 -23.07
C CYS A 561 -4.37 25.22 -23.22
N GLY A 562 -4.65 25.93 -22.12
CA GLY A 562 -5.47 27.15 -22.11
C GLY A 562 -6.96 26.90 -21.83
N SER A 563 -7.34 25.64 -21.59
CA SER A 563 -8.75 25.27 -21.40
C SER A 563 -9.39 25.91 -20.16
N CYS A 564 -8.62 26.05 -19.07
CA CYS A 564 -9.09 26.65 -17.83
C CYS A 564 -9.44 28.14 -18.01
N GLN A 565 -8.57 28.89 -18.71
CA GLN A 565 -8.80 30.30 -19.02
C GLN A 565 -10.01 30.47 -19.93
N CYS A 566 -10.13 29.62 -20.96
CA CYS A 566 -11.27 29.64 -21.87
C CYS A 566 -12.60 29.36 -21.17
N GLN A 567 -12.64 28.36 -20.27
CA GLN A 567 -13.85 28.06 -19.47
C GLN A 567 -14.18 29.21 -18.52
N SER A 568 -13.18 29.79 -17.85
CA SER A 568 -13.37 30.94 -16.96
C SER A 568 -13.95 32.15 -17.71
N ALA A 569 -13.43 32.46 -18.90
CA ALA A 569 -13.95 33.54 -19.74
C ALA A 569 -15.40 33.27 -20.18
N ALA A 570 -15.76 32.00 -20.45
CA ALA A 570 -17.12 31.62 -20.81
C ALA A 570 -18.09 31.80 -19.64
N PHE A 571 -17.70 31.41 -18.43
CA PHE A 571 -18.51 31.64 -17.22
C PHE A 571 -18.67 33.14 -16.92
N GLN A 572 -17.62 33.94 -17.06
CA GLN A 572 -17.69 35.40 -16.91
C GLN A 572 -18.65 36.04 -17.92
N LEU A 573 -18.59 35.62 -19.19
CA LEU A 573 -19.52 36.10 -20.20
C LEU A 573 -20.97 35.79 -19.84
N ALA A 574 -21.24 34.62 -19.27
CA ALA A 574 -22.57 34.26 -18.84
C ALA A 574 -23.08 35.13 -17.68
N VAL A 575 -22.20 35.54 -16.77
CA VAL A 575 -22.51 36.54 -15.73
C VAL A 575 -22.85 37.89 -16.35
N HIS A 576 -22.06 38.38 -17.31
CA HIS A 576 -22.37 39.66 -17.99
C HIS A 576 -23.72 39.62 -18.72
N LEU A 577 -24.06 38.48 -19.34
CA LEU A 577 -25.37 38.29 -19.98
C LEU A 577 -26.52 38.33 -18.96
N GLN A 578 -26.32 37.78 -17.77
CA GLN A 578 -27.28 37.86 -16.67
C GLN A 578 -27.43 39.30 -16.16
N ASP A 579 -26.31 40.01 -15.98
CA ASP A 579 -26.34 41.43 -15.58
C ASP A 579 -27.12 42.25 -16.63
N LEU A 580 -26.94 41.95 -17.92
CA LEU A 580 -27.65 42.61 -19.02
C LEU A 580 -29.15 42.35 -18.97
N GLU A 581 -29.57 41.13 -18.65
CA GLU A 581 -30.98 40.78 -18.46
C GLU A 581 -31.60 41.58 -17.30
N SER A 582 -30.84 41.80 -16.21
CA SER A 582 -31.32 42.55 -15.05
C SER A 582 -31.40 44.06 -15.27
N VAL A 583 -30.44 44.65 -15.98
CA VAL A 583 -30.34 46.09 -16.23
C VAL A 583 -31.18 46.53 -17.44
N GLY A 584 -31.42 45.62 -18.38
CA GLY A 584 -32.10 45.91 -19.64
C GLY A 584 -31.19 46.57 -20.68
N LEU A 585 -31.65 46.65 -21.93
CA LEU A 585 -30.82 47.07 -23.07
C LEU A 585 -30.62 48.59 -23.20
N GLU A 586 -31.47 49.39 -22.57
CA GLU A 586 -31.49 50.85 -22.80
C GLU A 586 -30.39 51.60 -22.03
N GLU A 587 -29.98 51.11 -20.86
CA GLU A 587 -29.01 51.77 -19.96
C GLU A 587 -27.67 51.01 -19.79
N SER A 588 -27.38 50.05 -20.67
CA SER A 588 -26.28 49.07 -20.49
C SER A 588 -25.21 49.07 -21.59
N THR A 589 -24.96 50.21 -22.24
CA THR A 589 -24.03 50.31 -23.39
C THR A 589 -22.61 49.82 -23.09
N GLU A 590 -22.09 50.10 -21.88
CA GLU A 590 -20.77 49.61 -21.45
C GLU A 590 -20.75 48.09 -21.28
N LEU A 591 -21.79 47.53 -20.65
CA LEU A 591 -21.94 46.08 -20.45
C LEU A 591 -22.09 45.34 -21.79
N GLN A 592 -22.85 45.91 -22.73
CA GLN A 592 -22.96 45.36 -24.09
C GLN A 592 -21.60 45.35 -24.82
N ALA A 593 -20.77 46.38 -24.65
CA ALA A 593 -19.41 46.40 -25.20
C ALA A 593 -18.52 45.32 -24.56
N GLN A 594 -18.63 45.12 -23.24
CA GLN A 594 -17.90 44.06 -22.52
C GLN A 594 -18.32 42.66 -23.01
N ILE A 595 -19.62 42.42 -23.25
CA ILE A 595 -20.14 41.17 -23.82
C ILE A 595 -19.57 40.92 -25.22
N CYS A 596 -19.59 41.93 -26.10
CA CYS A 596 -19.01 41.82 -27.46
C CYS A 596 -17.52 41.47 -27.42
N ASN A 597 -16.74 42.15 -26.57
CA ASN A 597 -15.32 41.85 -26.37
C ASN A 597 -15.12 40.44 -25.80
N GLY A 598 -15.99 39.99 -24.90
CA GLY A 598 -15.99 38.64 -24.35
C GLY A 598 -16.15 37.57 -25.43
N PHE A 599 -17.14 37.71 -26.32
CA PHE A 599 -17.34 36.79 -27.46
C PHE A 599 -16.13 36.76 -28.41
N GLN A 600 -15.54 37.93 -28.71
CA GLN A 600 -14.35 38.00 -29.57
C GLN A 600 -13.16 37.29 -28.93
N SER A 601 -12.89 37.58 -27.65
CA SER A 601 -11.80 36.95 -26.88
C SER A 601 -11.96 35.43 -26.79
N LEU A 602 -13.16 34.95 -26.50
CA LEU A 602 -13.47 33.52 -26.46
C LEU A 602 -13.22 32.82 -27.79
N THR A 603 -13.60 33.46 -28.90
CA THR A 603 -13.36 32.90 -30.24
C THR A 603 -11.87 32.73 -30.51
N VAL A 604 -11.06 33.73 -30.14
CA VAL A 604 -9.59 33.65 -30.29
C VAL A 604 -9.01 32.53 -29.42
N GLN A 605 -9.42 32.44 -28.15
CA GLN A 605 -8.96 31.39 -27.24
C GLN A 605 -9.31 29.98 -27.73
N LEU A 606 -10.54 29.77 -28.23
CA LEU A 606 -10.96 28.49 -28.82
C LEU A 606 -10.14 28.14 -30.06
N GLN A 607 -9.84 29.12 -30.92
CA GLN A 607 -9.00 28.92 -32.10
C GLN A 607 -7.56 28.58 -31.73
N GLU A 608 -6.99 29.25 -30.72
CA GLU A 608 -5.64 28.94 -30.20
C GLU A 608 -5.58 27.52 -29.63
N MET A 609 -6.59 27.10 -28.87
CA MET A 609 -6.69 25.72 -28.37
C MET A 609 -6.75 24.71 -29.51
N LEU A 610 -7.59 24.96 -30.53
CA LEU A 610 -7.68 24.11 -31.71
C LEU A 610 -6.32 24.02 -32.42
N ASN A 611 -5.62 25.14 -32.56
CA ASN A 611 -4.31 25.19 -33.19
C ASN A 611 -3.25 24.37 -32.44
N LYS A 612 -3.28 24.39 -31.10
CA LYS A 612 -2.40 23.55 -30.26
C LYS A 612 -2.69 22.05 -30.39
N CYS A 613 -3.94 21.68 -30.69
CA CYS A 613 -4.34 20.28 -30.88
C CYS A 613 -3.93 19.72 -32.25
N PHE A 614 -3.55 20.56 -33.22
CA PHE A 614 -3.08 20.07 -34.51
C PHE A 614 -1.68 19.46 -34.40
N GLY A 615 -1.61 18.13 -34.43
CA GLY A 615 -0.38 17.35 -34.55
C GLY A 615 0.02 17.03 -36.00
N LEU A 616 1.00 16.13 -36.17
CA LEU A 616 1.57 15.67 -37.45
C LEU A 616 0.57 15.14 -38.50
N ALA A 617 -0.70 14.94 -38.14
CA ALA A 617 -1.77 14.55 -39.06
C ALA A 617 -2.21 15.66 -40.05
N GLN A 618 -1.67 16.88 -39.93
CA GLN A 618 -2.01 18.03 -40.79
C GLN A 618 -1.06 18.29 -41.97
N LYS A 619 -0.29 17.29 -42.41
CA LYS A 619 0.41 17.31 -43.73
C LYS A 619 -0.10 16.24 -44.69
N ARG A 620 -1.40 15.93 -44.64
CA ARG A 620 -2.09 15.36 -45.80
C ARG A 620 -3.10 16.38 -46.26
N ASP A 621 -2.72 17.09 -47.30
CA ASP A 621 -3.57 18.01 -48.05
C ASP A 621 -4.90 17.29 -48.37
N TRP A 622 -6.00 17.94 -47.96
CA TRP A 622 -7.34 17.61 -48.40
C TRP A 622 -7.56 18.07 -49.84
#